data_AF-A0A2M6Z5U5-F1
#
_entry.id   AF-A0A2M6Z5U5-F1
#
_cell.length_a   1.000
_cell.length_b   1.000
_cell.length_c   1.000
_cell.angle_alpha   90.00
_cell.angle_beta   90.00
_cell.angle_gamma   90.00
#
_symmetry.space_group_name_H-M   'P 1'
#
loop_
_entity.id
_entity.type
_entity.pdbx_description
1 polymer ?
#
loop_
_entity_poly.entity_id
_entity_poly.type
_entity_poly.pdbx_seq_one_letter_code
_entity_poly.pdbx_strand_id
1 'polypeptide(L)' 'MGLEARKDNIKRHLEDSLMTVTALTPKLGYDRAVQVAMTAFEKNISLREAVIILGLLSAEEFDDAVKFERMLGYKR' A
#
# COMPACT_ATOMS: atom_id res chain seq x y z
N MET A 1 0.80 29.46 -2.43
CA MET A 1 1.94 28.65 -1.97
C MET A 1 1.40 27.24 -1.73
N GLY A 2 1.49 26.41 -2.78
CA GLY A 2 0.82 25.12 -2.88
C GLY A 2 1.66 23.99 -2.28
N LEU A 3 0.97 22.97 -1.77
CA LEU A 3 1.47 21.75 -1.16
C LEU A 3 2.25 20.84 -2.14
N GLU A 4 3.30 21.33 -2.79
CA GLU A 4 3.98 20.57 -3.88
C GLU A 4 5.15 19.69 -3.41
N ALA A 5 5.70 19.90 -2.21
CA ALA A 5 6.98 19.28 -1.83
C ALA A 5 6.90 18.04 -0.92
N ARG A 6 5.79 17.28 -0.91
CA ARG A 6 5.72 16.01 -0.13
C ARG A 6 5.27 14.79 -0.92
N LYS A 7 4.91 14.92 -2.20
CA LYS A 7 4.56 13.75 -3.02
C LYS A 7 5.79 12.93 -3.39
N ASP A 8 6.92 13.56 -3.67
CA ASP A 8 8.14 12.85 -4.11
C ASP A 8 8.82 12.05 -3.00
N ASN A 9 8.83 12.56 -1.77
CA ASN A 9 9.35 11.81 -0.62
C ASN A 9 8.42 10.66 -0.23
N ILE A 10 7.10 10.89 -0.27
CA ILE A 10 6.13 9.79 -0.10
C ILE A 10 6.32 8.77 -1.21
N LYS A 11 6.52 9.18 -2.46
CA LYS A 11 6.73 8.29 -3.60
C LYS A 11 8.00 7.44 -3.44
N ARG A 12 9.13 8.00 -3.00
CA ARG A 12 10.36 7.23 -2.70
C ARG A 12 10.19 6.25 -1.55
N HIS A 13 9.46 6.62 -0.49
CA HIS A 13 9.17 5.69 0.60
C HIS A 13 8.09 4.65 0.23
N LEU A 14 7.17 5.01 -0.67
CA LEU A 14 6.27 4.08 -1.35
C LEU A 14 7.06 3.11 -2.21
N GLU A 15 8.13 3.57 -2.88
CA GLU A 15 9.04 2.77 -3.71
C GLU A 15 9.84 1.75 -2.89
N ASP A 16 10.19 2.06 -1.64
CA ASP A 16 10.77 1.07 -0.72
C ASP A 16 9.72 0.08 -0.19
N SER A 17 8.44 0.48 -0.13
CA SER A 17 7.30 -0.39 0.22
C SER A 17 6.58 -0.98 -1.01
N LEU A 18 7.13 -0.79 -2.21
CA LEU A 18 6.40 -0.90 -3.48
C LEU A 18 5.89 -2.32 -3.69
N MET A 19 6.60 -3.33 -3.18
CA MET A 19 6.23 -4.72 -3.36
C MET A 19 4.89 -5.08 -2.69
N THR A 20 4.45 -4.35 -1.66
CA THR A 20 3.13 -4.58 -1.05
C THR A 20 2.08 -3.63 -1.59
N VAL A 21 2.47 -2.40 -1.96
CA VAL A 21 1.57 -1.42 -2.59
C VAL A 21 1.18 -1.88 -4.01
N THR A 22 2.09 -2.51 -4.74
CA THR A 22 1.82 -3.09 -6.08
C THR A 22 0.78 -4.20 -5.96
N ALA A 23 0.88 -5.06 -4.94
CA ALA A 23 -0.11 -6.10 -4.66
C ALA A 23 -1.53 -5.57 -4.42
N LEU A 24 -1.62 -4.40 -3.81
CA LEU A 24 -2.88 -3.77 -3.48
C LEU A 24 -3.44 -2.94 -4.64
N THR A 25 -2.59 -2.48 -5.57
CA THR A 25 -2.99 -1.56 -6.65
C THR A 25 -4.06 -2.14 -7.59
N PRO A 26 -4.00 -3.43 -8.03
CA PRO A 26 -5.08 -4.04 -8.82
C PRO A 26 -6.41 -4.15 -8.07
N LYS A 27 -6.39 -4.21 -6.73
CA LYS A 27 -7.59 -4.40 -5.89
C LYS A 27 -8.19 -3.07 -5.43
N LEU A 28 -7.34 -2.10 -5.09
CA LEU A 28 -7.72 -0.84 -4.47
C LEU A 28 -7.59 0.37 -5.41
N GLY A 29 -6.78 0.26 -6.46
CA GLY A 29 -6.37 1.40 -7.29
C GLY A 29 -5.25 2.21 -6.64
N TYR A 30 -4.51 2.96 -7.48
CA TYR A 30 -3.31 3.70 -7.07
C TYR A 30 -3.59 4.68 -5.91
N ASP A 31 -4.64 5.51 -6.02
CA ASP A 31 -4.93 6.53 -5.01
C ASP A 31 -5.22 5.95 -3.62
N ARG A 32 -5.96 4.84 -3.56
CA ARG A 32 -6.26 4.16 -2.29
C ARG A 32 -5.03 3.44 -1.74
N ALA A 33 -4.21 2.84 -2.60
CA ALA A 33 -2.96 2.21 -2.18
C ALA A 33 -1.99 3.24 -1.58
N VAL A 34 -1.93 4.45 -2.16
CA VAL A 34 -1.18 5.59 -1.59
C VAL A 34 -1.76 6.00 -0.23
N GLN A 35 -3.10 6.12 -0.12
CA GLN A 35 -3.76 6.46 1.14
C GLN A 35 -3.46 5.47 2.26
N VAL A 36 -3.46 4.16 1.95
CA VAL A 36 -3.10 3.09 2.89
C VAL A 36 -1.67 3.25 3.37
N ALA A 37 -0.72 3.43 2.45
CA ALA A 37 0.69 3.58 2.79
C ALA A 37 0.96 4.84 3.63
N MET A 38 0.32 5.96 3.29
CA MET A 38 0.40 7.18 4.10
C MET A 38 -0.17 6.96 5.50
N THR A 39 -1.33 6.32 5.62
CA THR A 39 -1.97 6.03 6.91
C THR A 39 -1.10 5.11 7.77
N ALA A 40 -0.52 4.06 7.16
CA ALA A 40 0.41 3.15 7.82
C ALA A 40 1.62 3.89 8.37
N PHE A 41 2.22 4.76 7.56
CA PHE A 41 3.37 5.56 7.95
C PHE A 41 3.06 6.58 9.04
N GLU A 42 1.99 7.37 8.87
CA GLU A 42 1.58 8.41 9.83
C GLU A 42 1.22 7.83 11.20
N LYS A 43 0.59 6.66 11.22
CA LYS A 43 0.19 5.98 12.46
C LYS A 43 1.23 5.01 13.00
N ASN A 44 2.34 4.81 12.29
CA ASN A 44 3.37 3.83 12.61
C ASN A 44 2.81 2.41 12.80
N ILE A 45 1.94 2.00 11.87
CA ILE A 45 1.28 0.69 11.85
C ILE A 45 1.59 -0.04 10.54
N SER A 46 1.25 -1.33 10.47
CA SER A 46 1.41 -2.11 9.25
C SER A 46 0.40 -1.69 8.16
N LEU A 47 0.72 -2.00 6.90
CA LEU A 47 -0.20 -1.81 5.77
C LEU A 47 -1.51 -2.61 5.98
N ARG A 48 -1.42 -3.79 6.61
CA ARG A 48 -2.57 -4.63 6.95
C ARG A 48 -3.51 -3.93 7.93
N GLU A 49 -2.96 -3.33 8.98
CA GLU A 49 -3.76 -2.56 9.94
C GLU A 49 -4.35 -1.31 9.29
N ALA A 50 -3.59 -0.64 8.42
CA ALA A 50 -4.07 0.53 7.70
C ALA A 50 -5.24 0.22 6.76
N VAL A 51 -5.21 -0.89 5.98
CA VAL A 51 -6.35 -1.25 5.12
C VAL A 51 -7.60 -1.59 5.92
N ILE A 52 -7.45 -2.21 7.09
CA ILE A 52 -8.56 -2.58 7.97
C ILE A 52 -9.15 -1.31 8.61
N ILE A 53 -8.31 -0.41 9.11
CA ILE A 53 -8.74 0.87 9.71
C ILE A 53 -9.46 1.75 8.68
N LEU A 54 -8.98 1.77 7.44
CA LEU A 54 -9.61 2.51 6.35
C LEU A 54 -10.86 1.82 5.80
N GLY A 55 -11.19 0.60 6.26
CA GLY A 55 -12.33 -0.19 5.78
C GLY A 55 -12.23 -0.56 4.30
N LEU A 56 -11.00 -0.66 3.78
CA LEU A 56 -10.73 -0.89 2.36
C LEU A 56 -10.67 -2.38 2.02
N LEU A 57 -10.10 -3.18 2.91
CA LEU A 57 -10.03 -4.63 2.82
C LEU A 57 -10.17 -5.24 4.21
N SER A 58 -10.75 -6.43 4.25
CA SER A 58 -10.62 -7.32 5.39
C SER A 58 -9.19 -7.88 5.49
N ALA A 59 -8.88 -8.42 6.67
CA ALA A 59 -7.65 -9.18 6.92
C ALA A 59 -7.41 -10.28 5.89
N GLU A 60 -8.44 -11.06 5.55
CA GLU A 60 -8.35 -12.17 4.61
C GLU A 60 -8.10 -11.68 3.17
N GLU A 61 -8.81 -10.64 2.73
CA GLU A 61 -8.60 -10.07 1.39
C GLU A 61 -7.20 -9.46 1.23
N PHE A 62 -6.66 -8.87 2.30
CA PHE A 62 -5.27 -8.40 2.30
C PHE A 62 -4.29 -9.57 2.20
N ASP A 63 -4.47 -10.60 3.02
CA ASP A 63 -3.58 -11.77 3.05
C ASP A 63 -3.61 -12.50 1.69
N ASP A 64 -4.76 -12.56 1.02
CA ASP A 64 -4.91 -13.09 -0.34
C ASP A 64 -4.26 -12.21 -1.40
N ALA A 65 -4.40 -10.88 -1.31
CA ALA A 65 -3.74 -9.94 -2.22
C ALA A 65 -2.21 -10.03 -2.14
N VAL A 66 -1.67 -10.11 -0.92
CA VAL A 66 -0.22 -10.24 -0.69
C VAL A 66 0.31 -11.62 -1.09
N LYS A 67 -0.47 -12.70 -0.88
CA LYS A 67 -0.14 -14.04 -1.40
C LYS A 67 -0.04 -14.06 -2.93
N PHE A 68 -0.97 -13.41 -3.61
CA PHE A 68 -1.01 -13.38 -5.08
C PHE A 68 0.28 -12.79 -5.67
N GLU A 69 0.79 -11.69 -5.10
CA GLU A 69 2.07 -11.14 -5.55
C GLU A 69 3.28 -11.99 -5.16
N ARG A 70 3.26 -12.64 -4.00
CA ARG A 70 4.32 -13.57 -3.63
C ARG A 70 4.40 -14.76 -4.60
N MET A 71 3.26 -15.18 -5.16
CA MET A 71 3.20 -16.21 -6.20
C MET A 71 3.66 -15.68 -7.57
N LEU A 72 3.30 -14.46 -7.94
CA LEU A 72 3.73 -13.85 -9.21
C LEU A 72 5.21 -13.43 -9.22
N GLY A 73 5.83 -13.21 -8.05
CA GLY A 73 7.25 -12.92 -7.91
C GLY A 73 8.20 -14.11 -8.19
N TYR A 74 7.69 -15.32 -8.41
CA TYR A 74 8.50 -16.51 -8.76
C TYR A 74 8.71 -16.68 -10.28
N LYS A 75 8.72 -15.58 -11.04
CA LYS A 75 9.17 -15.60 -12.44
C LYS A 75 10.09 -14.42 -12.73
N ARG A 76 11.37 -14.59 -12.43
CA ARG A 76 12.46 -14.35 -13.39
C ARG A 76 13.65 -15.22 -13.06
#